data_AF-A0A1S1JBM9-F1
#
_entry.id   AF-A0A1S1JBM9-F1
#
_cell.length_a   1.000
_cell.length_b   1.000
_cell.length_c   1.000
_cell.angle_alpha   90.00
_cell.angle_beta   90.00
_cell.angle_gamma   90.00
#
_symmetry.space_group_name_H-M   'P 1'
#
loop_
_entity.id
_entity.type
_entity.pdbx_description
1 polymer ?
#
loop_
_entity_poly.entity_id
_entity_poly.type
_entity_poly.pdbx_seq_one_letter_code
_entity_poly.pdbx_strand_id
1 'polypeptide(L)'
;MKKIIIIGILFCIFSSCETYKRSKFEYQFGERKAEWINMYKTEVFFTCLRKSYENPAIFNLIAKEDLQVPYEPILSEYDKINLLSTKIIKDIPKPIYPNCDDCTEKEKQEQLKKNYFCATCLNYYASSELDSIAKKAYKNYLKSERNILKN
;
A
#
# COMPACT_ATOMS: atom_id res chain seq x y z
N MET A 1 49.23 -9.45 -3.03
CA MET A 1 48.00 -9.96 -3.70
C MET A 1 46.77 -9.93 -2.79
N LYS A 2 46.77 -10.56 -1.61
CA LYS A 2 45.61 -10.53 -0.66
C LYS A 2 45.12 -9.12 -0.31
N LYS A 3 46.02 -8.15 -0.10
CA LYS A 3 45.68 -6.74 0.19
C LYS A 3 45.01 -6.02 -1.00
N ILE A 4 45.35 -6.37 -2.24
CA ILE A 4 44.78 -5.76 -3.46
C ILE A 4 43.35 -6.27 -3.69
N ILE A 5 43.11 -7.56 -3.41
CA ILE A 5 41.77 -8.16 -3.47
C ILE A 5 40.83 -7.51 -2.44
N ILE A 6 41.32 -7.24 -1.22
CA ILE A 6 40.53 -6.58 -0.17
C ILE A 6 40.13 -5.15 -0.57
N ILE A 7 41.05 -4.39 -1.19
CA ILE A 7 40.76 -3.03 -1.69
C ILE A 7 39.71 -3.07 -2.81
N GLY A 8 39.80 -4.05 -3.72
CA GLY A 8 38.80 -4.23 -4.77
C GLY A 8 37.40 -4.54 -4.23
N ILE A 9 37.31 -5.40 -3.21
CA ILE A 9 36.02 -5.76 -2.57
C ILE A 9 35.41 -4.55 -1.85
N LEU A 10 36.22 -3.76 -1.13
CA LEU A 10 35.76 -2.53 -0.47
C LEU A 10 35.23 -1.51 -1.49
N PHE A 11 35.91 -1.34 -2.64
CA PHE A 11 35.47 -0.40 -3.68
C PHE A 11 34.13 -0.79 -4.30
N CYS A 12 33.88 -2.09 -4.52
CA CYS A 12 32.59 -2.58 -5.03
C CYS A 12 31.42 -2.37 -4.05
N ILE A 13 31.67 -2.40 -2.74
CA ILE A 13 30.63 -2.19 -1.72
C ILE A 13 30.23 -0.71 -1.62
N PHE A 14 31.16 0.22 -1.83
CA PHE A 14 30.86 1.65 -1.77
C PHE A 14 30.22 2.22 -3.05
N SER A 15 30.31 1.51 -4.18
CA SER A 15 29.74 1.97 -5.46
C SER A 15 28.25 1.63 -5.67
N SER A 16 27.59 0.94 -4.73
CA SER A 16 26.16 0.56 -4.89
C SER A 16 25.17 1.48 -4.17
N CYS A 17 25.58 2.68 -3.77
CA CYS A 17 24.65 3.69 -3.25
C CYS A 17 23.92 4.37 -4.41
N GLU A 18 22.90 3.72 -4.96
CA GLU A 18 21.86 4.46 -5.67
C GLU A 18 21.13 5.34 -4.64
N THR A 19 21.33 6.65 -4.73
CA THR A 19 20.52 7.59 -3.94
C THR A 19 19.08 7.45 -4.41
N TYR A 20 18.23 6.80 -3.61
CA TYR A 20 16.81 6.68 -3.90
C TYR A 20 16.21 8.08 -4.03
N LYS A 21 15.97 8.51 -5.27
CA LYS A 21 15.22 9.72 -5.56
C LYS A 21 13.75 9.33 -5.53
N ARG A 22 13.05 9.70 -4.45
CA ARG A 22 11.59 9.62 -4.41
C ARG A 22 11.05 10.36 -5.64
N SER A 23 10.26 9.67 -6.45
CA SER A 23 9.56 10.31 -7.57
C SER A 23 8.68 11.44 -7.03
N LYS A 24 8.67 12.58 -7.73
CA LYS A 24 7.66 13.60 -7.45
C LYS A 24 6.29 12.99 -7.69
N PHE A 25 5.30 13.44 -6.92
CA PHE A 25 3.93 13.05 -7.18
C PHE A 25 3.52 13.59 -8.56
N GLU A 26 3.07 12.69 -9.43
CA GLU A 26 2.52 13.02 -10.74
C GLU A 26 1.13 12.42 -10.81
N TYR A 27 0.15 13.26 -11.16
CA TYR A 27 -1.25 12.84 -11.26
C TYR A 27 -1.47 11.82 -12.39
N GLN A 28 -0.69 11.95 -13.46
CA GLN A 28 -0.65 10.96 -14.53
C GLN A 28 0.28 9.85 -14.08
N PHE A 29 -0.28 8.68 -13.78
CA PHE A 29 0.47 7.50 -13.33
C PHE A 29 1.32 6.84 -14.44
N GLY A 30 1.72 7.61 -15.46
CA GLY A 30 2.50 7.15 -16.60
C GLY A 30 1.69 6.27 -17.55
N GLU A 31 2.31 5.19 -18.01
CA GLU A 31 1.69 4.24 -18.93
C GLU A 31 0.41 3.61 -18.33
N ARG A 32 -0.58 3.31 -19.18
CA ARG A 32 -1.88 2.68 -18.80
C ARG A 32 -1.74 1.53 -17.79
N LYS A 33 -0.71 0.70 -17.94
CA LYS A 33 -0.44 -0.41 -17.02
C LYS A 33 -0.07 0.06 -15.61
N ALA A 34 0.84 1.03 -15.52
CA ALA A 34 1.29 1.57 -14.25
C ALA A 34 0.13 2.31 -13.56
N GLU A 35 -0.66 3.06 -14.33
CA GLU A 35 -1.90 3.68 -13.86
C GLU A 35 -2.88 2.68 -13.26
N TRP A 36 -3.25 1.66 -14.02
CA TRP A 36 -4.21 0.66 -13.54
C TRP A 36 -3.72 -0.04 -12.28
N ILE A 37 -2.44 -0.44 -12.23
CA ILE A 37 -1.86 -1.09 -11.05
C ILE A 37 -1.86 -0.16 -9.85
N ASN A 38 -1.45 1.10 -10.02
CA ASN A 38 -1.41 2.06 -8.92
C ASN A 38 -2.81 2.38 -8.40
N MET A 39 -3.79 2.56 -9.28
CA MET A 39 -5.19 2.74 -8.90
C MET A 39 -5.73 1.53 -8.14
N TYR A 40 -5.39 0.29 -8.56
CA TYR A 40 -5.82 -0.92 -7.85
C TYR A 40 -5.26 -0.94 -6.42
N LYS A 41 -3.97 -0.63 -6.28
CA LYS A 41 -3.31 -0.58 -4.97
C LYS A 41 -3.90 0.52 -4.08
N THR A 42 -4.17 1.69 -4.65
CA THR A 42 -4.79 2.82 -3.96
C THR A 42 -6.19 2.46 -3.45
N GLU A 43 -7.00 1.76 -4.26
CA GLU A 43 -8.33 1.34 -3.84
C GLU A 43 -8.29 0.29 -2.71
N VAL A 44 -7.33 -0.65 -2.76
CA VAL A 44 -7.06 -1.57 -1.65
C VAL A 44 -6.68 -0.81 -0.38
N PHE A 45 -5.81 0.19 -0.48
CA PHE A 45 -5.39 1.00 0.66
C PHE A 45 -6.57 1.74 1.31
N PHE A 46 -7.36 2.48 0.52
CA PHE A 46 -8.50 3.23 1.06
C PHE A 46 -9.61 2.30 1.57
N THR A 47 -9.86 1.17 0.91
CA THR A 47 -10.84 0.18 1.40
C THR A 47 -10.37 -0.48 2.70
N CYS A 48 -9.08 -0.79 2.83
CA CYS A 48 -8.48 -1.27 4.08
C CYS A 48 -8.69 -0.27 5.21
N LEU A 49 -8.39 1.02 5.00
CA LEU A 49 -8.60 2.04 6.03
C LEU A 49 -10.08 2.19 6.38
N ARG A 50 -10.97 2.26 5.37
CA ARG A 50 -12.41 2.41 5.56
C ARG A 50 -13.00 1.30 6.44
N LYS A 51 -12.57 0.06 6.20
CA LYS A 51 -12.97 -1.09 7.01
C LYS A 51 -12.32 -1.09 8.39
N SER A 52 -11.08 -0.62 8.53
CA SER A 52 -10.37 -0.60 9.81
C SER A 52 -11.00 0.39 10.81
N TYR A 53 -11.37 1.59 10.35
CA TYR A 53 -11.88 2.63 11.24
C TYR A 53 -13.33 2.42 11.67
N GLU A 54 -14.12 1.64 10.91
CA GLU A 54 -15.56 1.40 11.12
C GLU A 54 -16.40 2.69 11.35
N ASN A 55 -15.85 3.84 10.96
CA ASN A 55 -16.44 5.16 11.18
C ASN A 55 -16.60 5.88 9.83
N PRO A 56 -17.82 5.89 9.27
CA PRO A 56 -18.07 6.51 7.97
C PRO A 56 -17.87 8.03 7.99
N ALA A 57 -17.97 8.70 9.14
CA ALA A 57 -17.80 10.15 9.21
C ALA A 57 -16.39 10.59 8.81
N ILE A 58 -15.35 9.83 9.16
CA ILE A 58 -13.96 10.13 8.80
C ILE A 58 -13.81 10.09 7.27
N PHE A 59 -14.34 9.04 6.62
CA PHE A 59 -14.23 8.91 5.16
C PHE A 59 -15.13 9.88 4.40
N ASN A 60 -16.24 10.30 5.00
CA ASN A 60 -17.06 11.38 4.44
C ASN A 60 -16.33 12.72 4.48
N LEU A 61 -15.52 13.00 5.50
CA LEU A 61 -14.69 14.20 5.54
C LEU A 61 -13.58 14.13 4.50
N ILE A 62 -12.88 12.98 4.41
CA ILE A 62 -11.86 12.76 3.38
C ILE A 62 -12.48 12.94 1.99
N ALA A 63 -13.63 12.34 1.68
CA ALA A 63 -14.25 12.44 0.37
C ALA A 63 -14.74 13.85 -0.01
N LYS A 64 -14.89 14.77 0.96
CA LYS A 64 -15.23 16.18 0.69
C LYS A 64 -14.03 16.99 0.25
N GLU A 65 -12.86 16.69 0.80
CA GLU A 65 -11.63 17.48 0.60
C GLU A 65 -10.68 16.82 -0.40
N ASP A 66 -10.64 15.48 -0.44
CA ASP A 66 -9.79 14.71 -1.33
C ASP A 66 -10.53 14.27 -2.59
N LEU A 67 -9.86 14.45 -3.73
CA LEU A 67 -10.34 14.02 -5.03
C LEU A 67 -10.31 12.47 -5.13
N GLN A 68 -11.42 11.83 -4.80
CA GLN A 68 -11.64 10.39 -5.00
C GLN A 68 -12.36 10.15 -6.33
N VAL A 69 -11.61 10.09 -7.43
CA VAL A 69 -12.19 9.76 -8.74
C VAL A 69 -12.32 8.24 -8.84
N PRO A 70 -13.55 7.69 -8.96
CA PRO A 70 -13.71 6.26 -9.22
C PRO A 70 -13.06 5.94 -10.57
N TYR A 71 -12.09 5.03 -10.54
CA TYR A 71 -11.44 4.55 -11.75
C TYR A 71 -12.25 3.38 -12.31
N GLU A 72 -13.13 3.68 -13.28
CA GLU A 72 -14.05 2.72 -13.93
C GLU A 72 -13.43 1.33 -14.22
N PRO A 73 -12.19 1.23 -14.77
CA PRO A 73 -11.58 -0.08 -15.05
C PRO A 73 -11.36 -1.00 -13.84
N ILE A 74 -11.40 -0.48 -12.61
CA ILE A 74 -11.20 -1.26 -11.38
C ILE A 74 -12.53 -1.66 -10.74
N LEU A 75 -13.67 -1.11 -11.16
CA LEU A 75 -14.98 -1.44 -10.56
C LEU A 75 -15.26 -2.95 -10.53
N SER A 76 -14.87 -3.66 -11.60
CA SER A 76 -15.00 -5.12 -11.70
C SER A 76 -14.18 -5.91 -10.66
N GLU A 77 -13.24 -5.27 -9.99
CA GLU A 77 -12.39 -5.87 -8.96
C GLU A 77 -12.83 -5.52 -7.53
N TYR A 78 -13.86 -4.70 -7.35
CA TYR A 78 -14.26 -4.18 -6.02
C TYR A 78 -14.59 -5.28 -5.01
N ASP A 79 -15.26 -6.35 -5.42
CA ASP A 79 -15.55 -7.48 -4.53
C ASP A 79 -14.27 -8.17 -4.03
N LYS A 80 -13.29 -8.33 -4.93
CA LYS A 80 -11.99 -8.93 -4.57
C LYS A 80 -11.20 -7.99 -3.67
N ILE A 81 -11.22 -6.69 -3.95
CA ILE A 81 -10.60 -5.66 -3.11
C ILE A 81 -11.23 -5.65 -1.71
N ASN A 82 -12.57 -5.76 -1.63
CA ASN A 82 -13.30 -5.84 -0.37
C ASN A 82 -12.91 -7.08 0.45
N LEU A 83 -12.84 -8.24 -0.20
CA LEU A 83 -12.42 -9.48 0.44
C LEU A 83 -10.96 -9.42 0.90
N LEU A 84 -10.07 -8.89 0.05
CA LEU A 84 -8.66 -8.71 0.38
C LEU A 84 -8.48 -7.78 1.58
N SER A 85 -9.14 -6.63 1.56
CA SER A 85 -9.11 -5.65 2.66
C SER A 85 -9.63 -6.25 3.96
N THR A 86 -10.67 -7.10 3.90
CA THR A 86 -11.19 -7.82 5.07
C THR A 86 -10.19 -8.84 5.63
N LYS A 87 -9.29 -9.40 4.81
CA LYS A 87 -8.21 -10.25 5.29
C LYS A 87 -7.12 -9.42 5.97
N ILE A 88 -6.69 -8.34 5.34
CA ILE A 88 -5.65 -7.44 5.89
C ILE A 88 -6.02 -6.98 7.31
N ILE A 89 -7.27 -6.57 7.54
CA ILE A 89 -7.69 -6.06 8.85
C ILE A 89 -7.78 -7.14 9.94
N LYS A 90 -7.93 -8.42 9.58
CA LYS A 90 -7.98 -9.51 10.56
C LYS A 90 -6.63 -9.78 11.20
N ASP A 91 -5.55 -9.45 10.49
CA ASP A 91 -4.18 -9.73 10.89
C ASP A 91 -3.47 -8.48 11.47
N ILE A 92 -4.22 -7.43 11.84
CA ILE A 92 -3.64 -6.24 12.47
C ILE A 92 -3.03 -6.62 13.82
N PRO A 93 -1.73 -6.39 14.05
CA PRO A 93 -1.12 -6.68 15.32
C PRO A 93 -1.64 -5.72 16.41
N LYS A 94 -1.77 -6.24 17.63
CA LYS A 94 -2.02 -5.40 18.80
C LYS A 94 -0.75 -4.65 19.20
N PRO A 95 -0.83 -3.39 19.67
CA PRO A 95 0.29 -2.72 20.31
C PRO A 95 0.84 -3.52 21.47
N ILE A 96 2.16 -3.74 21.49
CA ILE A 96 2.85 -4.52 22.54
C ILE A 96 3.55 -3.59 23.54
N TYR A 97 4.11 -2.48 23.06
CA TYR A 97 4.73 -1.46 23.91
C TYR A 97 4.49 -0.06 23.35
N PRO A 98 3.80 0.82 24.09
CA PRO A 98 3.78 2.23 23.74
C PRO A 98 5.18 2.81 23.98
N ASN A 99 5.93 3.06 22.90
CA ASN A 99 7.19 3.81 22.96
C ASN A 99 6.88 5.25 23.34
N CYS A 100 6.74 5.51 24.64
CA CYS A 100 6.52 6.82 25.20
C CYS A 100 7.18 6.87 26.57
N ASP A 101 8.39 7.43 26.59
CA ASP A 101 9.23 7.48 27.77
C ASP A 101 8.64 8.38 28.86
N ASP A 102 7.92 9.44 28.45
CA ASP A 102 7.29 10.42 29.33
C ASP A 102 5.79 10.17 29.62
N CYS A 103 5.23 9.04 29.16
CA CYS A 103 3.82 8.75 29.38
C CYS A 103 3.56 8.24 30.80
N THR A 104 2.47 8.73 31.39
CA THR A 104 1.85 8.13 32.58
C THR A 104 1.39 6.70 32.31
N GLU A 105 1.23 5.89 33.36
CA GLU A 105 0.72 4.53 33.23
C GLU A 105 -0.66 4.50 32.56
N LYS A 106 -1.52 5.48 32.85
CA LYS A 106 -2.83 5.62 32.21
C LYS A 106 -2.70 5.80 30.69
N GLU A 107 -1.81 6.67 30.23
CA GLU A 107 -1.58 6.90 28.80
C GLU A 107 -1.01 5.65 28.11
N LYS A 108 -0.13 4.90 28.79
CA LYS A 108 0.37 3.62 28.28
C LYS A 108 -0.77 2.62 28.08
N GLN A 109 -1.66 2.49 29.06
CA GLN A 109 -2.84 1.62 28.96
C GLN A 109 -3.84 2.08 27.87
N GLU A 110 -4.00 3.39 27.66
CA GLU A 110 -4.81 3.92 26.57
C GLU A 110 -4.18 3.62 25.20
N GLN A 111 -2.86 3.67 25.06
CA GLN A 111 -2.18 3.31 23.82
C GLN A 111 -2.32 1.82 23.47
N LEU A 112 -2.34 0.93 24.46
CA LEU A 112 -2.57 -0.51 24.25
C LEU A 112 -3.97 -0.83 23.70
N LYS A 113 -4.93 0.09 23.83
CA LYS A 113 -6.28 -0.03 23.24
C LYS A 113 -6.36 0.46 21.79
N LYS A 114 -5.30 1.11 21.29
CA LYS A 114 -5.25 1.59 19.90
C LYS A 114 -4.89 0.44 18.95
N ASN A 115 -5.00 0.71 17.66
CA ASN A 115 -4.67 -0.25 16.60
C ASN A 115 -3.73 0.39 15.57
N TYR A 116 -2.93 -0.43 14.90
CA TYR A 116 -2.02 0.00 13.83
C TYR A 116 -2.73 0.05 12.46
N PHE A 117 -3.90 0.67 12.37
CA PHE A 117 -4.71 0.70 11.14
C PHE A 117 -3.95 1.30 9.94
N CYS A 118 -3.52 2.56 10.05
CA CYS A 118 -2.77 3.21 8.98
C CYS A 118 -1.47 2.50 8.66
N ALA A 119 -0.70 2.10 9.67
CA ALA A 119 0.57 1.43 9.47
C ALA A 119 0.39 0.08 8.77
N THR A 120 -0.63 -0.70 9.13
CA THR A 120 -0.91 -2.01 8.49
C THR A 120 -1.32 -1.83 7.03
N CYS A 121 -2.31 -0.96 6.76
CA CYS A 121 -2.76 -0.71 5.39
C CYS A 121 -1.64 -0.12 4.51
N LEU A 122 -0.82 0.78 5.05
CA LEU A 122 0.32 1.37 4.33
C LEU A 122 1.42 0.36 4.05
N ASN A 123 1.77 -0.48 5.02
CA ASN A 123 2.75 -1.56 4.82
C ASN A 123 2.26 -2.55 3.75
N TYR A 124 0.97 -2.91 3.78
CA TYR A 124 0.41 -3.78 2.75
C TYR A 124 0.37 -3.10 1.37
N TYR A 125 0.07 -1.80 1.31
CA TYR A 125 0.17 -0.99 0.08
C TYR A 125 1.58 -1.05 -0.54
N ALA A 126 2.61 -1.02 0.30
CA ALA A 126 4.01 -1.11 -0.12
C ALA A 126 4.52 -2.55 -0.34
N SER A 127 3.70 -3.57 -0.09
CA SER A 127 4.14 -4.97 -0.11
C SER A 127 4.32 -5.53 -1.53
N SER A 128 5.28 -6.45 -1.67
CA SER A 128 5.46 -7.25 -2.89
C SER A 128 4.28 -8.19 -3.15
N GLU A 129 3.55 -8.57 -2.11
CA GLU A 129 2.33 -9.36 -2.20
C GLU A 129 1.25 -8.60 -2.97
N LEU A 130 0.92 -7.37 -2.55
CA LEU A 130 -0.07 -6.55 -3.24
C LEU A 130 0.37 -6.21 -4.66
N ASP A 131 1.66 -5.98 -4.90
CA ASP A 131 2.19 -5.79 -6.25
C ASP A 131 1.93 -7.00 -7.15
N SER A 132 2.11 -8.20 -6.62
CA SER A 132 1.84 -9.45 -7.34
C SER A 132 0.35 -9.62 -7.66
N ILE A 133 -0.51 -9.36 -6.68
CA ILE A 133 -1.97 -9.41 -6.82
C ILE A 133 -2.43 -8.41 -7.89
N ALA A 134 -2.00 -7.14 -7.81
CA ALA A 134 -2.38 -6.09 -8.75
C ALA A 134 -1.92 -6.41 -10.19
N LYS A 135 -0.68 -6.90 -10.35
CA LYS A 135 -0.17 -7.33 -11.67
C LYS A 135 -0.99 -8.49 -12.25
N LYS A 136 -1.42 -9.44 -11.41
CA LYS A 136 -2.28 -10.56 -11.84
C LYS A 136 -3.68 -10.08 -12.22
N ALA A 137 -4.27 -9.19 -11.43
CA ALA A 137 -5.58 -8.60 -11.70
C ALA A 137 -5.55 -7.83 -13.03
N TYR A 138 -4.53 -7.02 -13.27
CA TYR A 138 -4.34 -6.31 -14.55
C TYR A 138 -4.25 -7.25 -15.76
N LYS A 139 -3.50 -8.36 -15.64
CA LYS A 139 -3.44 -9.37 -16.72
C LYS A 139 -4.81 -9.98 -17.02
N ASN A 140 -5.66 -10.16 -16.01
CA ASN A 140 -7.01 -10.66 -16.21
C ASN A 140 -7.91 -9.62 -16.86
N TYR A 141 -7.82 -8.36 -16.44
CA TYR A 141 -8.49 -7.23 -17.06
C TYR A 141 -8.18 -7.13 -18.57
N LEU A 142 -6.91 -7.24 -18.97
CA LEU A 142 -6.54 -7.24 -20.38
C LEU A 142 -7.12 -8.42 -21.16
N LYS A 143 -7.33 -9.57 -20.51
CA LYS A 143 -7.99 -10.73 -21.16
C LYS A 143 -9.47 -10.47 -21.37
N SER A 144 -10.17 -9.89 -20.38
CA SER A 144 -11.59 -9.56 -20.52
C SER A 144 -11.81 -8.49 -21.59
N GLU A 145 -10.99 -7.44 -21.65
CA GLU A 145 -11.09 -6.42 -22.71
C GLU A 145 -10.96 -7.04 -24.11
N ARG A 146 -9.98 -7.93 -24.31
CA ARG A 146 -9.80 -8.60 -25.61
C ARG A 146 -10.96 -9.49 -26.00
N ASN A 147 -11.63 -10.11 -25.03
CA ASN A 147 -12.78 -10.97 -25.30
C ASN A 147 -14.02 -10.14 -25.66
N ILE A 148 -14.19 -8.96 -25.06
CA ILE A 148 -15.25 -8.02 -25.43
C ILE A 148 -15.05 -7.52 -26.86
N LEU A 149 -13.82 -7.18 -27.25
CA LEU A 149 -13.51 -6.70 -28.61
C LEU A 149 -13.63 -7.75 -29.71
N LYS A 150 -13.78 -9.04 -29.36
CA LYS A 150 -13.91 -10.15 -30.31
C LYS A 150 -15.36 -10.59 -30.54
N ASN A 151 -16.27 -10.14 -29.69
CA ASN A 151 -17.71 -10.44 -29.75
C ASN A 151 -18.47 -9.21 -30.26
#